data_AF-A0AAW1P4N0-F1
#
_entry.id   AF-A0AAW1P4N0-F1
#
_cell.length_a   1.000
_cell.length_b   1.000
_cell.length_c   1.000
_cell.angle_alpha   90.00
_cell.angle_beta   90.00
_cell.angle_gamma   90.00
#
_symmetry.space_group_name_H-M   'P 1'
#
loop_
_entity.id
_entity.type
_entity.pdbx_description
1 polymer ?
#
loop_
_entity_poly.entity_id
_entity_poly.type
_entity_poly.pdbx_seq_one_letter_code
_entity_poly.pdbx_strand_id
1 'polypeptide(L)'
;MLQALLLCSCWIAPAAVQGACILRTGFDASHRGVVAQPQFWQPTFSTYLKHALGQELNCTFETVVIPTIDGLFDAAQAGSIDFVMTDVAIRECLESEFGVSAMATLVNLANGSETTFYGGSILVRANRTDINSLADVVGKKLVAGASPALAAGCQMQWGEMQASGVNIFTDAIQVNFALESQAAVNDVLSGAADVAFARSDLLWRMAAQGMVDPQDFKVLAARSYPNYPYPISTPLYPEWAVGALPHVPPDIRSQVAIALMRMSAGDPAARQAGYSRWTSPYAYAQVNRLQARLQYVSSEGRCLRSTDFFGAITCPPKHVKRPEADVMTAEGCVSHGQSCPEGYNCICNPCVALPPPPNPYIWGMRPYILGVVVGMVVLLLLLLAFIWLRKHTAIVPHIPFEELNLSPNSPELERGDLGPVLKGLYRGTAVARQPSVRQSLFCMACGVACALVPETVGDVVTKGGRRVWHGTAGLVKHIVKPRRRLLQNALLDAQAAVHLRHPNIVAAMGISTEPRTGDLLLVESAPEKGTLYNFLQNDTVGLELDMMLSILRNVVAGMCCLHSSNPPILNPDLSSESVLLDSMYQAQLANWPLHRRPSPSTQDASHVLWTAPELLQGSKPN
;
A
#
# COMPACT_ATOMS: atom_id res chain seq x y z
N MET A 1 44.91 79.40 -27.21
CA MET A 1 43.72 78.65 -27.67
C MET A 1 44.25 77.43 -28.42
N LEU A 2 44.55 76.29 -27.80
CA LEU A 2 43.93 75.60 -26.64
C LEU A 2 42.62 74.87 -27.02
N GLN A 3 42.79 73.77 -27.75
CA GLN A 3 41.85 72.65 -27.94
C GLN A 3 42.70 71.38 -28.20
N ALA A 4 42.11 70.19 -27.99
CA ALA A 4 42.73 68.85 -28.06
C ALA A 4 43.46 68.32 -26.80
N LEU A 5 42.77 68.29 -25.66
CA LEU A 5 43.08 67.39 -24.53
C LEU A 5 41.80 67.02 -23.76
N LEU A 6 40.93 66.22 -24.40
CA LEU A 6 39.79 65.60 -23.72
C LEU A 6 40.28 64.34 -22.99
N LEU A 7 40.40 64.45 -21.67
CA LEU A 7 40.82 63.34 -20.81
C LEU A 7 39.77 62.23 -20.80
N CYS A 8 40.17 61.01 -21.17
CA CYS A 8 39.47 59.81 -20.71
C CYS A 8 39.65 59.69 -19.20
N SER A 9 38.69 60.24 -18.45
CA SER A 9 38.54 59.98 -17.03
C SER A 9 38.05 58.54 -16.83
N CYS A 10 39.00 57.59 -16.91
CA CYS A 10 38.77 56.23 -16.44
C CYS A 10 38.32 56.30 -14.99
N TRP A 11 37.02 56.09 -14.76
CA TRP A 11 36.51 55.78 -13.44
C TRP A 11 37.12 54.43 -13.04
N ILE A 12 38.24 54.49 -12.34
CA ILE A 12 38.69 53.39 -11.50
C ILE A 12 37.66 53.30 -10.39
N ALA A 13 36.59 52.54 -10.64
CA ALA A 13 35.73 52.07 -9.58
C ALA A 13 36.64 51.40 -8.54
N PRO A 14 36.55 51.74 -7.25
CA PRO A 14 37.33 51.06 -6.24
C PRO A 14 37.04 49.57 -6.37
N ALA A 15 38.08 48.76 -6.57
CA ALA A 15 37.93 47.32 -6.68
C ALA A 15 37.17 46.84 -5.45
N ALA A 16 35.95 46.34 -5.65
CA ALA A 16 35.11 45.91 -4.55
C ALA A 16 35.88 44.83 -3.80
N VAL A 17 36.23 45.10 -2.54
CA VAL A 17 36.79 44.11 -1.65
C VAL A 17 35.68 43.10 -1.41
N GLN A 18 35.64 42.05 -2.25
CA GLN A 18 34.79 40.90 -2.03
C GLN A 18 35.14 40.35 -0.66
N GLY A 19 34.23 40.53 0.30
CA GLY A 19 34.38 39.93 1.62
C GLY A 19 34.59 38.44 1.44
N ALA A 20 35.56 37.88 2.15
CA ALA A 20 35.89 36.46 2.06
C ALA A 20 34.60 35.63 2.20
N CYS A 21 34.38 34.71 1.27
CA CYS A 21 33.14 33.94 1.26
C CYS A 21 33.06 33.07 2.53
N ILE A 22 31.86 32.82 3.07
CA ILE A 22 31.71 32.05 4.31
C ILE A 22 30.84 30.83 4.02
N LEU A 23 31.49 29.67 3.93
CA LEU A 23 30.84 28.38 3.68
C LEU A 23 30.48 27.71 5.01
N ARG A 24 29.19 27.43 5.23
CA ARG A 24 28.64 26.94 6.49
C ARG A 24 28.23 25.49 6.38
N THR A 25 28.72 24.65 7.29
CA THR A 25 28.23 23.28 7.46
C THR A 25 27.27 23.23 8.65
N GLY A 26 26.02 22.83 8.41
CA GLY A 26 25.02 22.58 9.45
C GLY A 26 25.18 21.20 10.08
N PHE A 27 25.02 21.14 11.41
CA PHE A 27 25.04 19.90 12.19
C PHE A 27 23.78 19.79 13.03
N ASP A 28 23.13 18.63 12.98
CA ASP A 28 22.06 18.29 13.93
C ASP A 28 22.65 18.04 15.32
N ALA A 29 22.14 18.80 16.30
CA ALA A 29 22.46 18.66 17.72
C ALA A 29 21.24 18.27 18.56
N SER A 30 20.13 17.85 17.95
CA SER A 30 18.91 17.44 18.67
C SER A 30 19.11 16.18 19.53
N HIS A 31 20.12 15.38 19.21
CA HIS A 31 20.54 14.25 20.02
C HIS A 31 21.92 14.53 20.63
N ARG A 32 22.05 14.48 21.95
CA ARG A 32 23.27 14.82 22.70
C ARG A 32 24.33 13.71 22.67
N GLY A 33 24.28 12.81 21.69
CA GLY A 33 25.24 11.74 21.52
C GLY A 33 26.66 12.25 21.27
N VAL A 34 27.67 11.48 21.66
CA VAL A 34 29.10 11.85 21.55
C VAL A 34 29.50 12.31 20.13
N VAL A 35 28.87 11.73 19.11
CA VAL A 35 29.12 11.97 17.67
C VAL A 35 28.40 13.22 17.12
N ALA A 36 27.45 13.79 17.86
CA ALA A 36 26.68 14.97 17.41
C ALA A 36 27.30 16.31 17.89
N GLN A 37 28.29 16.27 18.79
CA GLN A 37 28.76 17.49 19.45
C GLN A 37 29.70 18.30 18.54
N PRO A 38 29.68 19.65 18.58
CA PRO A 38 30.37 20.48 17.59
C PRO A 38 31.88 20.25 17.52
N GLN A 39 32.52 20.01 18.66
CA GLN A 39 33.96 19.74 18.76
C GLN A 39 34.42 18.43 18.09
N PHE A 40 33.48 17.57 17.71
CA PHE A 40 33.72 16.36 16.93
C PHE A 40 33.91 16.68 15.45
N TRP A 41 33.08 17.56 14.88
CA TRP A 41 33.08 17.88 13.45
C TRP A 41 33.85 19.15 13.08
N GLN A 42 33.97 20.12 13.99
CA GLN A 42 34.74 21.36 13.80
C GLN A 42 36.17 21.14 13.26
N PRO A 43 36.97 20.14 13.73
CA PRO A 43 38.28 19.85 13.17
C PRO A 43 38.25 19.50 11.68
N THR A 44 37.17 18.84 11.21
CA THR A 44 36.99 18.48 9.80
C THR A 44 36.52 19.70 9.00
N PHE A 45 35.40 20.31 9.40
CA PHE A 45 34.72 21.28 8.54
C PHE A 45 35.24 22.71 8.70
N SER A 46 35.55 23.19 9.92
CA SER A 46 36.09 24.55 10.12
C SER A 46 37.62 24.63 10.01
N THR A 47 38.34 23.55 10.36
CA THR A 47 39.81 23.57 10.39
C THR A 47 40.43 22.93 9.15
N TYR A 48 40.14 21.65 8.86
CA TYR A 48 40.75 20.95 7.73
C TYR A 48 40.34 21.55 6.38
N LEU A 49 39.04 21.76 6.10
CA LEU A 49 38.60 22.36 4.83
C LEU A 49 39.15 23.79 4.64
N LYS A 50 39.20 24.60 5.70
CA LYS A 50 39.80 25.95 5.66
C LYS A 50 41.29 25.92 5.33
N HIS A 51 42.03 24.94 5.85
CA HIS A 51 43.44 24.73 5.50
C HIS A 51 43.61 24.20 4.06
N ALA A 52 42.74 23.27 3.63
CA ALA A 52 42.86 22.60 2.34
C ALA A 52 42.40 23.45 1.15
N LEU A 53 41.39 24.31 1.33
CA LEU A 53 40.71 25.05 0.24
C LEU A 53 40.57 26.55 0.48
N GLY A 54 40.76 27.05 1.71
CA GLY A 54 40.41 28.43 2.05
C GLY A 54 41.19 29.51 1.30
N GLN A 55 42.43 29.21 0.89
CA GLN A 55 43.23 30.09 0.02
C GLN A 55 42.83 29.99 -1.46
N GLU A 56 42.47 28.79 -1.94
CA GLU A 56 42.07 28.53 -3.33
C GLU A 56 40.71 29.15 -3.67
N LEU A 57 39.76 29.04 -2.73
CA LEU A 57 38.40 29.56 -2.87
C LEU A 57 38.21 31.01 -2.39
N ASN A 58 39.20 31.59 -1.69
CA ASN A 58 39.04 32.85 -0.92
C ASN A 58 37.84 32.80 0.05
N CYS A 59 37.64 31.66 0.70
CA CYS A 59 36.53 31.40 1.64
C CYS A 59 37.03 30.97 3.03
N THR A 60 36.31 31.37 4.07
CA THR A 60 36.33 30.69 5.37
C THR A 60 35.32 29.55 5.38
N PHE A 61 35.56 28.56 6.24
CA PHE A 61 34.62 27.49 6.53
C PHE A 61 34.22 27.55 8.01
N GLU A 62 32.93 27.37 8.29
CA GLU A 62 32.33 27.49 9.62
C GLU A 62 31.35 26.35 9.91
N THR A 63 31.19 25.99 11.19
CA THR A 63 30.17 25.04 11.66
C THR A 63 29.00 25.77 12.29
N VAL A 64 27.78 25.50 11.82
CA VAL A 64 26.53 25.96 12.43
C VAL A 64 25.91 24.81 13.21
N VAL A 65 25.71 25.02 14.51
CA VAL A 65 25.15 24.02 15.44
C VAL A 65 23.65 24.24 15.54
N ILE A 66 22.85 23.27 15.17
CA ILE A 66 21.41 23.45 15.00
C ILE A 66 20.68 22.56 16.05
N PRO A 67 20.01 23.16 17.06
CA PRO A 67 19.51 22.40 18.22
C PRO A 67 18.35 21.42 17.97
N THR A 68 17.69 21.49 16.81
CA THR A 68 16.52 20.68 16.48
C THR A 68 16.53 20.25 15.02
N ILE A 69 15.93 19.08 14.74
CA ILE A 69 15.81 18.53 13.39
C ILE A 69 14.96 19.46 12.51
N ASP A 70 13.86 20.00 13.06
CA ASP A 70 13.02 20.96 12.34
C ASP A 70 13.79 22.25 12.00
N GLY A 71 14.62 22.74 12.92
CA GLY A 71 15.51 23.88 12.68
C GLY A 71 16.60 23.62 11.63
N LEU A 72 16.93 22.35 11.35
CA LEU A 72 17.84 21.98 10.26
C LEU A 72 17.13 22.05 8.90
N PHE A 73 15.84 21.70 8.85
CA PHE A 73 15.00 21.95 7.68
C PHE A 73 14.80 23.45 7.45
N ASP A 74 14.54 24.24 8.51
CA ASP A 74 14.43 25.70 8.41
C ASP A 74 15.74 26.34 7.91
N ALA A 75 16.89 25.91 8.43
CA ALA A 75 18.20 26.39 8.00
C ALA A 75 18.50 26.07 6.53
N ALA A 76 18.09 24.87 6.08
CA ALA A 76 18.22 24.46 4.69
C ALA A 76 17.29 25.28 3.76
N GLN A 77 16.02 25.48 4.15
CA GLN A 77 15.06 26.29 3.41
C GLN A 77 15.49 27.76 3.29
N ALA A 78 16.08 28.31 4.36
CA ALA A 78 16.57 29.69 4.40
C ALA A 78 17.92 29.89 3.67
N GLY A 79 18.60 28.82 3.22
CA GLY A 79 19.93 28.89 2.65
C GLY A 79 20.99 29.42 3.63
N SER A 80 20.79 29.24 4.94
CA SER A 80 21.72 29.72 5.98
C SER A 80 22.88 28.75 6.25
N ILE A 81 22.84 27.57 5.64
CA ILE A 81 23.90 26.57 5.56
C ILE A 81 24.14 26.19 4.09
N ASP A 82 25.36 25.85 3.74
CA ASP A 82 25.78 25.44 2.39
C ASP A 82 25.94 23.91 2.31
N PHE A 83 26.48 23.34 3.39
CA PHE A 83 26.68 21.91 3.58
C PHE A 83 25.92 21.43 4.81
N VAL A 84 25.69 20.12 4.90
CA VAL A 84 25.05 19.49 6.06
C VAL A 84 25.72 18.15 6.38
N MET A 85 25.88 17.85 7.67
CA MET A 85 26.30 16.54 8.16
C MET A 85 25.33 16.11 9.26
N THR A 86 24.58 15.04 9.00
CA THR A 86 23.49 14.55 9.86
C THR A 86 23.24 13.05 9.60
N ASP A 87 22.34 12.44 10.37
CA ASP A 87 21.94 11.04 10.19
C ASP A 87 21.24 10.83 8.84
N VAL A 88 21.39 9.62 8.27
CA VAL A 88 20.95 9.35 6.89
C VAL A 88 19.45 9.52 6.66
N ALA A 89 18.62 9.30 7.68
CA ALA A 89 17.18 9.52 7.56
C ALA A 89 16.86 11.03 7.39
N ILE A 90 17.58 11.89 8.09
CA ILE A 90 17.40 13.34 8.01
C ILE A 90 18.00 13.88 6.70
N ARG A 91 19.14 13.34 6.25
CA ARG A 91 19.69 13.70 4.92
C ARG A 91 18.72 13.35 3.78
N GLU A 92 18.04 12.21 3.83
CA GLU A 92 17.06 11.86 2.79
C GLU A 92 15.84 12.79 2.78
N CYS A 93 15.36 13.23 3.95
CA CYS A 93 14.36 14.30 4.01
C CYS A 93 14.88 15.60 3.36
N LEU A 94 16.15 15.96 3.61
CA LEU A 94 16.79 17.13 3.01
C LEU A 94 17.02 16.99 1.48
N GLU A 95 17.28 15.78 1.00
CA GLU A 95 17.43 15.45 -0.43
C GLU A 95 16.08 15.52 -1.14
N SER A 96 15.04 14.93 -0.54
CA SER A 96 13.67 14.91 -1.05
C SER A 96 12.99 16.29 -1.08
N GLU A 97 13.16 17.10 -0.02
CA GLU A 97 12.46 18.39 0.10
C GLU A 97 13.24 19.59 -0.44
N PHE A 98 14.58 19.57 -0.31
CA PHE A 98 15.43 20.72 -0.62
C PHE A 98 16.54 20.41 -1.62
N GLY A 99 16.51 19.24 -2.27
CA GLY A 99 17.50 18.88 -3.31
C GLY A 99 18.94 18.79 -2.81
N VAL A 100 19.14 18.52 -1.52
CA VAL A 100 20.49 18.30 -0.95
C VAL A 100 21.13 17.07 -1.60
N SER A 101 22.35 17.25 -2.10
CA SER A 101 23.11 16.24 -2.83
C SER A 101 24.23 15.64 -1.98
N ALA A 102 24.28 14.31 -1.84
CA ALA A 102 25.35 13.63 -1.12
C ALA A 102 26.71 13.76 -1.85
N MET A 103 27.74 14.27 -1.14
CA MET A 103 29.09 14.50 -1.68
C MET A 103 30.11 13.41 -1.29
N ALA A 104 29.99 12.86 -0.08
CA ALA A 104 30.91 11.86 0.45
C ALA A 104 30.26 11.08 1.60
N THR A 105 30.50 9.77 1.68
CA THR A 105 30.09 8.90 2.79
C THR A 105 31.23 8.75 3.79
N LEU A 106 30.91 8.71 5.08
CA LEU A 106 31.84 8.48 6.18
C LEU A 106 32.35 7.03 6.17
N VAL A 107 33.67 6.85 6.38
CA VAL A 107 34.26 5.55 6.71
C VAL A 107 34.56 5.53 8.20
N ASN A 108 33.68 4.90 8.97
CA ASN A 108 33.72 4.83 10.42
C ASN A 108 34.63 3.68 10.90
N LEU A 109 35.01 3.70 12.18
CA LEU A 109 35.78 2.65 12.84
C LEU A 109 34.87 1.83 13.76
N ALA A 110 34.59 0.59 13.35
CA ALA A 110 33.83 -0.41 14.10
C ALA A 110 34.81 -1.45 14.66
N ASN A 111 35.06 -1.41 15.97
CA ASN A 111 36.06 -2.24 16.65
C ASN A 111 37.44 -2.25 15.95
N GLY A 112 37.92 -1.07 15.54
CA GLY A 112 39.18 -0.89 14.80
C GLY A 112 39.15 -1.27 13.31
N SER A 113 38.06 -1.85 12.82
CA SER A 113 37.87 -2.15 11.38
C SER A 113 37.14 -0.99 10.68
N GLU A 114 37.50 -0.70 9.42
CA GLU A 114 36.74 0.26 8.60
C GLU A 114 35.33 -0.30 8.29
N THR A 115 34.30 0.53 8.45
CA THR A 115 32.97 0.27 7.90
C THR A 115 32.42 1.50 7.19
N THR A 116 31.67 1.25 6.12
CA THR A 116 30.84 2.24 5.39
C THR A 116 29.35 2.02 5.62
N PHE A 117 28.99 1.11 6.53
CA PHE A 117 27.63 0.70 6.85
C PHE A 117 27.42 0.58 8.37
N TYR A 118 26.17 0.78 8.81
CA TYR A 118 25.72 0.59 10.19
C TYR A 118 24.30 0.03 10.24
N GLY A 119 23.79 -0.27 11.45
CA GLY A 119 22.42 -0.72 11.63
C GLY A 119 21.82 -0.34 12.98
N GLY A 120 20.61 -0.83 13.22
CA GLY A 120 19.91 -0.74 14.49
C GLY A 120 19.98 -2.06 15.26
N SER A 121 20.13 -1.97 16.58
CA SER A 121 19.96 -3.10 17.50
C SER A 121 18.76 -2.85 18.41
N ILE A 122 17.98 -3.90 18.64
CA ILE A 122 16.87 -3.94 19.58
C ILE A 122 17.36 -4.70 20.81
N LEU A 123 17.75 -3.95 21.84
CA LEU A 123 18.40 -4.47 23.04
C LEU A 123 17.36 -4.78 24.12
N VAL A 124 17.54 -5.91 24.80
CA VAL A 124 16.76 -6.35 25.96
C VAL A 124 17.74 -6.90 26.99
N ARG A 125 17.45 -6.78 28.29
CA ARG A 125 18.32 -7.38 29.33
C ARG A 125 18.35 -8.92 29.18
N ALA A 126 19.54 -9.51 29.21
CA ALA A 126 19.76 -10.92 28.87
C ALA A 126 18.88 -11.88 29.69
N ASN A 127 18.68 -11.59 30.98
CA ASN A 127 17.91 -12.41 31.92
C ASN A 127 16.37 -12.34 31.74
N ARG A 128 15.84 -11.49 30.86
CA ARG A 128 14.39 -11.33 30.63
C ARG A 128 13.83 -12.47 29.77
N THR A 129 13.43 -13.57 30.41
CA THR A 129 12.87 -14.75 29.72
C THR A 129 11.49 -14.51 29.09
N ASP A 130 10.82 -13.40 29.42
CA ASP A 130 9.51 -12.99 28.90
C ASP A 130 9.57 -12.17 27.59
N ILE A 131 10.77 -11.89 27.06
CA ILE A 131 10.97 -11.15 25.80
C ILE A 131 12.08 -11.81 25.00
N ASN A 132 11.75 -12.50 23.89
CA ASN A 132 12.72 -13.21 23.05
C ASN A 132 12.51 -12.97 21.54
N SER A 133 11.36 -12.42 21.15
CA SER A 133 10.95 -12.10 19.79
C SER A 133 10.42 -10.67 19.70
N LEU A 134 10.24 -10.16 18.48
CA LEU A 134 9.67 -8.82 18.28
C LEU A 134 8.19 -8.74 18.71
N ALA A 135 7.45 -9.86 18.67
CA ALA A 135 6.07 -9.94 19.16
C ALA A 135 5.97 -9.77 20.69
N ASP A 136 7.02 -10.13 21.44
CA ASP A 136 7.02 -10.02 22.90
C ASP A 136 7.21 -8.56 23.39
N VAL A 137 7.43 -7.60 22.47
CA VAL A 137 7.49 -6.15 22.77
C VAL A 137 6.09 -5.56 23.00
N VAL A 138 5.03 -6.28 22.59
CA VAL A 138 3.64 -5.89 22.88
C VAL A 138 3.41 -5.85 24.40
N GLY A 139 2.84 -4.75 24.88
CA GLY A 139 2.60 -4.50 26.30
C GLY A 139 3.82 -4.01 27.10
N LYS A 140 4.97 -3.77 26.46
CA LYS A 140 6.24 -3.39 27.13
C LYS A 140 6.54 -1.89 27.03
N LYS A 141 7.47 -1.40 27.84
CA LYS A 141 8.07 -0.06 27.74
C LYS A 141 9.25 -0.07 26.77
N LEU A 142 9.20 0.79 25.77
CA LEU A 142 10.25 0.95 24.78
C LEU A 142 10.97 2.29 24.98
N VAL A 143 12.30 2.29 24.87
CA VAL A 143 13.13 3.49 24.79
C VAL A 143 13.87 3.54 23.47
N ALA A 144 14.04 4.72 22.89
CA ALA A 144 14.63 4.95 21.58
C ALA A 144 15.55 6.18 21.60
N GLY A 145 16.43 6.31 20.61
CA GLY A 145 17.39 7.41 20.54
C GLY A 145 16.76 8.71 20.03
N ALA A 146 16.53 9.67 20.93
CA ALA A 146 16.22 11.10 20.77
C ALA A 146 15.01 11.53 19.91
N SER A 147 14.73 10.89 18.78
CA SER A 147 13.63 11.26 17.88
C SER A 147 13.20 10.09 16.98
N PRO A 148 11.90 9.96 16.64
CA PRO A 148 11.44 9.03 15.61
C PRO A 148 11.96 9.36 14.19
N ALA A 149 12.60 10.51 13.98
CA ALA A 149 13.23 10.89 12.72
C ALA A 149 14.58 10.18 12.46
N LEU A 150 15.29 9.73 13.51
CA LEU A 150 16.66 9.22 13.39
C LEU A 150 16.68 7.76 12.91
N ALA A 151 17.57 7.43 11.96
CA ALA A 151 17.59 6.12 11.31
C ALA A 151 17.84 4.98 12.31
N ALA A 152 19.05 4.89 12.88
CA ALA A 152 19.33 3.86 13.89
C ALA A 152 18.95 4.28 15.33
N GLY A 153 18.41 5.49 15.49
CA GLY A 153 17.75 5.91 16.74
C GLY A 153 16.35 5.33 16.87
N CYS A 154 15.61 5.20 15.77
CA CYS A 154 14.27 4.61 15.74
C CYS A 154 13.90 3.92 14.40
N GLN A 155 14.04 4.59 13.25
CA GLN A 155 13.37 4.16 12.00
C GLN A 155 13.78 2.77 11.53
N MET A 156 15.07 2.41 11.59
CA MET A 156 15.56 1.11 11.15
C MET A 156 14.93 -0.02 11.98
N GLN A 157 14.84 0.15 13.30
CA GLN A 157 14.22 -0.82 14.21
C GLN A 157 12.70 -0.84 14.07
N TRP A 158 12.04 0.33 13.98
CA TRP A 158 10.60 0.47 13.73
C TRP A 158 10.20 -0.26 12.44
N GLY A 159 11.00 -0.17 11.37
CA GLY A 159 10.75 -0.89 10.12
C GLY A 159 10.76 -2.41 10.26
N GLU A 160 11.53 -2.97 11.19
CA GLU A 160 11.52 -4.42 11.46
C GLU A 160 10.37 -4.82 12.40
N MET A 161 10.02 -3.97 13.37
CA MET A 161 8.81 -4.18 14.20
C MET A 161 7.55 -4.20 13.33
N GLN A 162 7.38 -3.19 12.47
CA GLN A 162 6.26 -3.07 11.54
C GLN A 162 6.22 -4.27 10.57
N ALA A 163 7.38 -4.73 10.07
CA ALA A 163 7.48 -5.94 9.25
C ALA A 163 7.09 -7.23 10.01
N SER A 164 7.28 -7.27 11.33
CA SER A 164 6.79 -8.35 12.20
C SER A 164 5.33 -8.20 12.64
N GLY A 165 4.63 -7.16 12.18
CA GLY A 165 3.23 -6.89 12.52
C GLY A 165 3.02 -6.13 13.83
N VAL A 166 4.06 -5.55 14.43
CA VAL A 166 4.00 -4.79 15.70
C VAL A 166 4.14 -3.30 15.44
N ASN A 167 3.13 -2.53 15.83
CA ASN A 167 3.16 -1.07 15.79
C ASN A 167 3.69 -0.51 17.11
N ILE A 168 4.94 -0.02 17.10
CA ILE A 168 5.61 0.46 18.31
C ILE A 168 4.85 1.57 19.04
N PHE A 169 4.03 2.36 18.34
CA PHE A 169 3.29 3.47 18.97
C PHE A 169 1.97 3.06 19.60
N THR A 170 1.38 1.92 19.23
CA THR A 170 0.08 1.49 19.74
C THR A 170 0.14 0.22 20.58
N ASP A 171 1.19 -0.59 20.39
CA ASP A 171 1.28 -1.93 20.95
C ASP A 171 2.28 -1.98 22.11
N ALA A 172 3.26 -1.07 22.15
CA ALA A 172 4.02 -0.77 23.37
C ALA A 172 3.17 0.12 24.29
N ILE A 173 3.26 -0.05 25.61
CA ILE A 173 2.50 0.79 26.55
C ILE A 173 3.04 2.23 26.61
N GLN A 174 4.34 2.41 26.34
CA GLN A 174 5.06 3.67 26.42
C GLN A 174 6.25 3.62 25.45
N VAL A 175 6.47 4.69 24.68
CA VAL A 175 7.68 4.91 23.88
C VAL A 175 8.37 6.19 24.33
N ASN A 176 9.58 6.09 24.88
CA ASN A 176 10.37 7.24 25.32
C ASN A 176 11.55 7.47 24.37
N PHE A 177 11.74 8.71 23.93
CA PHE A 177 12.88 9.13 23.10
C PHE A 177 13.90 9.87 23.96
N ALA A 178 14.98 9.18 24.32
CA ALA A 178 16.04 9.69 25.18
C ALA A 178 16.95 10.65 24.40
N LEU A 179 17.02 11.94 24.80
CA LEU A 179 17.86 12.93 24.10
C LEU A 179 19.35 12.57 24.15
N GLU A 180 19.79 11.84 25.17
CA GLU A 180 21.12 11.25 25.29
C GLU A 180 21.10 9.77 24.89
N SER A 181 21.78 9.42 23.80
CA SER A 181 21.69 8.08 23.20
C SER A 181 22.09 6.95 24.16
N GLN A 182 23.05 7.19 25.06
CA GLN A 182 23.50 6.22 26.07
C GLN A 182 22.40 5.87 27.09
N ALA A 183 21.49 6.80 27.39
CA ALA A 183 20.46 6.60 28.39
C ALA A 183 19.48 5.48 28.01
N ALA A 184 19.21 5.28 26.70
CA ALA A 184 18.41 4.15 26.22
C ALA A 184 19.00 2.78 26.62
N VAL A 185 20.33 2.64 26.66
CA VAL A 185 21.00 1.41 27.12
C VAL A 185 20.91 1.27 28.64
N ASN A 186 21.11 2.37 29.37
CA ASN A 186 21.05 2.42 30.84
C ASN A 186 19.62 2.18 31.38
N ASP A 187 18.59 2.58 30.65
CA ASP A 187 17.18 2.37 30.99
C ASP A 187 16.78 0.89 30.97
N VAL A 188 17.34 0.09 30.05
CA VAL A 188 17.14 -1.37 30.01
C VAL A 188 17.98 -2.08 31.08
N LEU A 189 19.19 -1.59 31.35
CA LEU A 189 20.06 -2.13 32.40
C LEU A 189 19.49 -1.92 33.81
N SER A 190 18.96 -0.71 34.08
CA SER A 190 18.26 -0.39 35.33
C SER A 190 16.88 -1.05 35.39
N GLY A 191 16.09 -0.93 34.31
CA GLY A 191 14.71 -1.45 34.22
C GLY A 191 13.65 -0.35 34.18
N ALA A 192 14.03 0.90 33.90
CA ALA A 192 13.11 1.96 33.52
C ALA A 192 12.36 1.62 32.21
N ALA A 193 13.04 0.92 31.29
CA ALA A 193 12.49 0.35 30.06
C ALA A 193 12.70 -1.17 29.98
N ASP A 194 11.87 -1.85 29.17
CA ASP A 194 12.00 -3.27 28.86
C ASP A 194 12.89 -3.53 27.64
N VAL A 195 12.81 -2.63 26.64
CA VAL A 195 13.39 -2.76 25.30
C VAL A 195 14.00 -1.42 24.86
N ALA A 196 15.19 -1.44 24.27
CA ALA A 196 15.85 -0.24 23.75
C ALA A 196 16.18 -0.34 22.26
N PHE A 197 15.91 0.72 21.51
CA PHE A 197 16.44 0.94 20.17
C PHE A 197 17.73 1.74 20.25
N ALA A 198 18.83 1.10 19.86
CA ALA A 198 20.17 1.69 19.86
C ALA A 198 20.85 1.54 18.50
N ARG A 199 21.71 2.50 18.16
CA ARG A 199 22.66 2.34 17.04
C ARG A 199 23.59 1.17 17.35
N SER A 200 23.85 0.32 16.36
CA SER A 200 24.50 -0.99 16.53
C SER A 200 25.86 -1.00 17.21
N ASP A 201 26.62 0.10 17.14
CA ASP A 201 27.94 0.25 17.74
C ASP A 201 27.88 0.85 19.16
N LEU A 202 26.73 1.39 19.60
CA LEU A 202 26.62 2.13 20.86
C LEU A 202 26.92 1.27 22.10
N LEU A 203 26.31 0.09 22.22
CA LEU A 203 26.53 -0.83 23.33
C LEU A 203 28.02 -1.18 23.48
N TRP A 204 28.69 -1.42 22.35
CA TRP A 204 30.09 -1.81 22.29
C TRP A 204 31.05 -0.63 22.56
N ARG A 205 30.68 0.59 22.15
CA ARG A 205 31.39 1.82 22.54
C ARG A 205 31.28 2.10 24.04
N MET A 206 30.10 1.88 24.65
CA MET A 206 29.90 2.00 26.10
C MET A 206 30.67 0.91 26.87
N ALA A 207 30.68 -0.32 26.38
CA ALA A 207 31.48 -1.41 26.97
C ALA A 207 33.00 -1.16 26.88
N ALA A 208 33.49 -0.66 25.75
CA ALA A 208 34.88 -0.22 25.58
C ALA A 208 35.27 0.96 26.50
N GLN A 209 34.29 1.69 27.03
CA GLN A 209 34.46 2.75 28.04
C GLN A 209 34.25 2.23 29.48
N GLY A 210 34.01 0.93 29.68
CA GLY A 210 33.78 0.32 31.00
C GLY A 210 32.42 0.68 31.64
N MET A 211 31.46 1.19 30.86
CA MET A 211 30.18 1.66 31.39
C MET A 211 29.15 0.54 31.60
N VAL A 212 29.24 -0.55 30.82
CA VAL A 212 28.29 -1.68 30.79
C VAL A 212 29.00 -2.97 30.36
N ASP A 213 28.52 -4.15 30.79
CA ASP A 213 28.91 -5.44 30.17
C ASP A 213 27.92 -5.78 29.04
N PRO A 214 28.37 -6.06 27.80
CA PRO A 214 27.49 -6.54 26.74
C PRO A 214 26.71 -7.83 27.09
N GLN A 215 27.20 -8.65 28.02
CA GLN A 215 26.54 -9.87 28.49
C GLN A 215 25.28 -9.62 29.32
N ASP A 216 25.09 -8.41 29.87
CA ASP A 216 23.83 -8.01 30.50
C ASP A 216 22.69 -7.84 29.47
N PHE A 217 22.98 -7.91 28.17
CA PHE A 217 22.04 -7.67 27.08
C PHE A 217 21.95 -8.84 26.10
N LYS A 218 20.81 -8.93 25.42
CA LYS A 218 20.58 -9.74 24.21
C LYS A 218 19.95 -8.86 23.13
N VAL A 219 20.21 -9.21 21.87
CA VAL A 219 19.66 -8.52 20.70
C VAL A 219 18.49 -9.31 20.15
N LEU A 220 17.29 -8.71 20.07
CA LEU A 220 16.13 -9.37 19.46
C LEU A 220 16.30 -9.48 17.95
N ALA A 221 15.82 -10.58 17.36
CA ALA A 221 15.93 -10.88 15.92
C ALA A 221 17.36 -10.71 15.35
N ALA A 222 18.38 -11.06 16.15
CA ALA A 222 19.78 -10.82 15.85
C ALA A 222 20.23 -11.44 14.51
N ARG A 223 20.98 -10.65 13.75
CA ARG A 223 21.60 -10.96 12.46
C ARG A 223 23.09 -10.67 12.55
N SER A 224 23.87 -11.45 11.82
CA SER A 224 25.32 -11.23 11.64
C SER A 224 25.60 -11.11 10.15
N TYR A 225 26.45 -10.16 9.78
CA TYR A 225 26.83 -9.90 8.39
C TYR A 225 28.34 -10.12 8.22
N PRO A 226 28.80 -10.67 7.08
CA PRO A 226 30.22 -10.73 6.78
C PRO A 226 30.85 -9.34 6.91
N ASN A 227 32.00 -9.26 7.57
CA ASN A 227 32.76 -8.02 7.82
C ASN A 227 32.03 -6.97 8.68
N TYR A 228 30.97 -7.31 9.42
CA TYR A 228 30.36 -6.42 10.41
C TYR A 228 30.52 -6.98 11.83
N PRO A 229 31.14 -6.25 12.79
CA PRO A 229 31.58 -6.83 14.07
C PRO A 229 30.50 -6.91 15.16
N TYR A 230 29.29 -6.38 14.90
CA TYR A 230 28.24 -6.25 15.93
C TYR A 230 26.97 -7.03 15.55
N PRO A 231 26.30 -7.71 16.51
CA PRO A 231 24.98 -8.30 16.29
C PRO A 231 23.92 -7.21 16.16
N ILE A 232 23.11 -7.24 15.11
CA ILE A 232 22.10 -6.20 14.82
C ILE A 232 20.74 -6.81 14.50
N SER A 233 19.66 -6.09 14.73
CA SER A 233 18.29 -6.55 14.44
C SER A 233 17.85 -6.26 13.00
N THR A 234 18.51 -5.32 12.33
CA THR A 234 18.07 -4.70 11.08
C THR A 234 18.89 -5.18 9.87
N PRO A 235 18.51 -4.79 8.64
CA PRO A 235 19.45 -4.62 7.54
C PRO A 235 20.59 -3.66 7.91
N LEU A 236 21.73 -3.77 7.23
CA LEU A 236 22.75 -2.72 7.19
C LEU A 236 22.32 -1.61 6.22
N TYR A 237 22.60 -0.35 6.57
CA TYR A 237 22.39 0.84 5.75
C TYR A 237 23.72 1.61 5.64
N PRO A 238 23.98 2.38 4.56
CA PRO A 238 25.25 3.09 4.43
C PRO A 238 25.39 4.16 5.51
N GLU A 239 26.63 4.46 5.92
CA GLU A 239 26.97 5.43 6.98
C GLU A 239 26.59 6.88 6.63
N TRP A 240 26.65 7.76 7.63
CA TRP A 240 26.36 9.19 7.48
C TRP A 240 27.14 9.84 6.32
N ALA A 241 26.53 10.82 5.64
CA ALA A 241 27.14 11.52 4.49
C ALA A 241 27.03 13.03 4.60
N VAL A 242 28.03 13.71 4.03
CA VAL A 242 27.99 15.16 3.84
C VAL A 242 27.09 15.48 2.65
N GLY A 243 26.06 16.27 2.89
CA GLY A 243 25.21 16.85 1.85
C GLY A 243 25.67 18.26 1.45
N ALA A 244 25.39 18.67 0.22
CA ALA A 244 25.51 20.05 -0.27
C ALA A 244 24.18 20.54 -0.87
N LEU A 245 23.79 21.76 -0.51
CA LEU A 245 22.53 22.38 -0.95
C LEU A 245 22.56 22.84 -2.42
N PRO A 246 21.40 23.00 -3.08
CA PRO A 246 21.30 23.37 -4.49
C PRO A 246 22.00 24.68 -4.89
N HIS A 247 22.11 25.65 -3.98
CA HIS A 247 22.74 26.95 -4.28
C HIS A 247 24.28 26.89 -4.28
N VAL A 248 24.89 25.85 -3.72
CA VAL A 248 26.36 25.73 -3.69
C VAL A 248 26.90 25.49 -5.10
N PRO A 249 27.85 26.28 -5.60
CA PRO A 249 28.43 26.10 -6.93
C PRO A 249 29.02 24.68 -7.15
N PRO A 250 28.82 24.04 -8.33
CA PRO A 250 29.26 22.65 -8.56
C PRO A 250 30.78 22.43 -8.47
N ASP A 251 31.57 23.45 -8.78
CA ASP A 251 33.03 23.48 -8.62
C ASP A 251 33.41 23.47 -7.13
N ILE A 252 32.75 24.27 -6.30
CA ILE A 252 32.95 24.27 -4.84
C ILE A 252 32.55 22.91 -4.25
N ARG A 253 31.42 22.32 -4.65
CA ARG A 253 31.04 20.94 -4.22
C ARG A 253 32.12 19.93 -4.60
N SER A 254 32.62 20.01 -5.83
CA SER A 254 33.65 19.10 -6.34
C SER A 254 34.96 19.24 -5.56
N GLN A 255 35.42 20.46 -5.29
CA GLN A 255 36.61 20.71 -4.49
C GLN A 255 36.46 20.21 -3.04
N VAL A 256 35.31 20.47 -2.39
CA VAL A 256 35.04 19.99 -1.02
C VAL A 256 34.98 18.46 -0.96
N ALA A 257 34.31 17.81 -1.91
CA ALA A 257 34.28 16.35 -2.00
C ALA A 257 35.69 15.76 -2.20
N ILE A 258 36.50 16.35 -3.07
CA ILE A 258 37.90 15.96 -3.30
C ILE A 258 38.75 16.17 -2.04
N ALA A 259 38.58 17.28 -1.31
CA ALA A 259 39.29 17.54 -0.07
C ALA A 259 38.94 16.52 1.01
N LEU A 260 37.65 16.21 1.22
CA LEU A 260 37.21 15.19 2.16
C LEU A 260 37.77 13.80 1.79
N MET A 261 37.70 13.40 0.51
CA MET A 261 38.24 12.11 0.05
C MET A 261 39.77 12.02 0.07
N ARG A 262 40.49 13.14 0.22
CA ARG A 262 41.95 13.17 0.47
C ARG A 262 42.32 12.96 1.95
N MET A 263 41.35 12.99 2.87
CA MET A 263 41.60 12.74 4.29
C MET A 263 41.96 11.27 4.56
N SER A 264 42.91 11.07 5.47
CA SER A 264 43.41 9.77 5.91
C SER A 264 43.11 9.53 7.39
N ALA A 265 43.20 8.27 7.83
CA ALA A 265 43.14 7.91 9.25
C ALA A 265 44.32 8.47 10.08
N GLY A 266 45.34 9.04 9.41
CA GLY A 266 46.43 9.77 10.04
C GLY A 266 46.10 11.23 10.35
N ASP A 267 45.07 11.82 9.73
CA ASP A 267 44.76 13.23 9.90
C ASP A 267 44.29 13.55 11.33
N PRO A 268 44.74 14.67 11.95
CA PRO A 268 44.33 15.03 13.30
C PRO A 268 42.81 15.16 13.44
N ALA A 269 42.14 15.67 12.41
CA ALA A 269 40.69 15.82 12.38
C ALA A 269 39.95 14.47 12.42
N ALA A 270 40.37 13.50 11.60
CA ALA A 270 39.78 12.16 11.58
C ALA A 270 40.02 11.41 12.90
N ARG A 271 41.24 11.49 13.45
CA ARG A 271 41.60 10.87 14.73
C ARG A 271 40.86 11.48 15.92
N GLN A 272 40.72 12.81 15.99
CA GLN A 272 39.93 13.48 17.03
C GLN A 272 38.44 13.11 16.95
N ALA A 273 37.93 12.94 15.73
CA ALA A 273 36.56 12.54 15.43
C ALA A 273 36.36 11.01 15.33
N GLY A 274 37.32 10.20 15.78
CA GLY A 274 37.18 8.74 15.89
C GLY A 274 36.75 7.98 14.62
N TYR A 275 36.96 8.55 13.42
CA TYR A 275 36.63 7.94 12.13
C TYR A 275 37.90 7.68 11.31
N SER A 276 37.79 6.87 10.25
CA SER A 276 38.94 6.52 9.40
C SER A 276 39.19 7.58 8.33
N ARG A 277 38.21 7.79 7.43
CA ARG A 277 38.34 8.66 6.25
C ARG A 277 36.95 8.94 5.65
N TRP A 278 36.94 9.57 4.48
CA TRP A 278 35.76 9.68 3.63
C TRP A 278 35.91 8.84 2.35
N THR A 279 34.81 8.64 1.64
CA THR A 279 34.77 7.90 0.37
C THR A 279 33.66 8.45 -0.53
N SER A 280 33.68 8.08 -1.81
CA SER A 280 32.59 8.33 -2.77
C SER A 280 31.22 8.01 -2.13
N PRO A 281 30.19 8.84 -2.35
CA PRO A 281 28.89 8.64 -1.73
C PRO A 281 28.27 7.32 -2.18
N TYR A 282 27.68 6.59 -1.22
CA TYR A 282 26.95 5.34 -1.49
C TYR A 282 25.52 5.60 -1.99
N ALA A 283 24.89 4.58 -2.59
CA ALA A 283 23.49 4.64 -2.97
C ALA A 283 22.57 4.44 -1.75
N TYR A 284 21.91 5.51 -1.32
CA TYR A 284 21.09 5.52 -0.09
C TYR A 284 19.63 5.08 -0.28
N ALA A 285 19.20 4.68 -1.48
CA ALA A 285 17.81 4.34 -1.81
C ALA A 285 17.14 3.27 -0.91
N GLN A 286 17.90 2.52 -0.12
CA GLN A 286 17.37 1.63 0.92
C GLN A 286 16.73 2.40 2.09
N VAL A 287 17.27 3.57 2.45
CA VAL A 287 16.67 4.49 3.45
C VAL A 287 15.33 5.01 2.94
N ASN A 288 15.23 5.36 1.65
CA ASN A 288 13.99 5.90 1.08
C ASN A 288 12.89 4.84 1.00
N ARG A 289 13.26 3.58 0.71
CA ARG A 289 12.34 2.43 0.83
C ARG A 289 11.88 2.20 2.26
N LEU A 290 12.75 2.38 3.25
CA LEU A 290 12.39 2.31 4.67
C LEU A 290 11.41 3.42 5.04
N GLN A 291 11.72 4.68 4.72
CA GLN A 291 10.88 5.84 5.06
C GLN A 291 9.52 5.82 4.37
N ALA A 292 9.46 5.43 3.09
CA ALA A 292 8.20 5.23 2.37
C ALA A 292 7.34 4.11 2.99
N ARG A 293 7.96 2.98 3.39
CA ARG A 293 7.28 1.88 4.11
C ARG A 293 6.75 2.31 5.48
N LEU A 294 7.48 3.19 6.18
CA LEU A 294 7.06 3.80 7.45
C LEU A 294 6.05 4.94 7.28
N GLN A 295 5.72 5.33 6.04
CA GLN A 295 4.92 6.53 5.73
C GLN A 295 5.49 7.83 6.35
N TYR A 296 6.82 7.87 6.53
CA TYR A 296 7.53 9.01 7.11
C TYR A 296 7.75 10.15 6.11
N VAL A 297 7.74 9.82 4.82
CA VAL A 297 7.76 10.74 3.67
C VAL A 297 6.39 10.70 3.01
N SER A 298 5.81 11.87 2.72
CA SER A 298 4.51 12.01 2.04
C SER A 298 4.62 11.70 0.55
N SER A 299 3.48 11.53 -0.13
CA SER A 299 3.40 11.44 -1.60
C SER A 299 3.94 12.68 -2.34
N GLU A 300 4.10 13.80 -1.64
CA GLU A 300 4.67 15.06 -2.15
C GLU A 300 6.17 15.20 -1.85
N GLY A 301 6.80 14.17 -1.24
CA GLY A 301 8.22 14.18 -0.87
C GLY A 301 8.55 14.86 0.46
N ARG A 302 7.56 15.35 1.21
CA ARG A 302 7.77 16.00 2.53
C ARG A 302 7.83 14.99 3.67
N CYS A 303 8.86 15.09 4.52
CA CYS A 303 8.95 14.32 5.76
C CYS A 303 8.06 14.88 6.88
N LEU A 304 7.60 13.99 7.76
CA LEU A 304 6.93 14.35 9.01
C LEU A 304 7.84 15.24 9.89
N ARG A 305 7.34 16.42 10.30
CA ARG A 305 7.96 17.27 11.33
C ARG A 305 7.59 16.79 12.73
N SER A 306 8.24 17.32 13.78
CA SER A 306 7.86 16.99 15.16
C SER A 306 6.40 17.31 15.47
N THR A 307 5.90 18.45 14.97
CA THR A 307 4.49 18.88 15.06
C THR A 307 3.52 17.94 14.35
N ASP A 308 3.95 17.34 13.24
CA ASP A 308 3.11 16.46 12.42
C ASP A 308 3.01 15.06 13.05
N PHE A 309 3.94 14.72 13.95
CA PHE A 309 4.15 13.36 14.44
C PHE A 309 3.01 12.85 15.32
N PHE A 310 2.46 13.67 16.22
CA PHE A 310 1.22 13.28 16.92
C PHE A 310 0.12 13.00 15.91
N GLY A 311 -0.06 13.86 14.91
CA GLY A 311 -1.03 13.70 13.82
C GLY A 311 -0.94 12.34 13.12
N ALA A 312 0.28 11.90 12.78
CA ALA A 312 0.54 10.64 12.07
C ALA A 312 0.17 9.35 12.85
N ILE A 313 0.11 9.37 14.19
CA ILE A 313 -0.21 8.17 14.99
C ILE A 313 -1.61 7.64 14.65
N THR A 314 -1.66 6.45 14.03
CA THR A 314 -2.90 5.77 13.65
C THR A 314 -3.23 4.67 14.64
N CYS A 315 -4.40 4.75 15.27
CA CYS A 315 -4.86 3.76 16.25
C CYS A 315 -5.40 2.47 15.59
N PRO A 316 -5.26 1.31 16.25
CA PRO A 316 -5.80 0.05 15.75
C PRO A 316 -7.34 0.05 15.74
N PRO A 317 -7.99 -0.87 14.99
CA PRO A 317 -9.44 -0.96 14.94
C PRO A 317 -10.10 -1.03 16.32
N LYS A 318 -11.27 -0.41 16.45
CA LYS A 318 -12.04 -0.26 17.71
C LYS A 318 -11.34 0.57 18.80
N HIS A 319 -10.27 1.30 18.50
CA HIS A 319 -9.65 2.26 19.41
C HIS A 319 -9.86 3.69 18.90
N VAL A 320 -9.81 4.66 19.82
CA VAL A 320 -9.76 6.09 19.52
C VAL A 320 -8.50 6.70 20.08
N LYS A 321 -8.00 7.72 19.38
CA LYS A 321 -6.82 8.48 19.75
C LYS A 321 -7.15 9.39 20.94
N ARG A 322 -6.28 9.40 21.95
CA ARG A 322 -6.38 10.34 23.07
C ARG A 322 -6.03 11.77 22.61
N PRO A 323 -6.45 12.82 23.33
CA PRO A 323 -5.93 14.18 23.14
C PRO A 323 -4.40 14.24 23.19
N GLU A 324 -3.79 15.14 22.43
CA GLU A 324 -2.33 15.27 22.35
C GLU A 324 -1.68 15.54 23.71
N ALA A 325 -2.31 16.39 24.54
CA ALA A 325 -1.86 16.71 25.89
C ALA A 325 -1.73 15.45 26.78
N ASP A 326 -2.64 14.48 26.65
CA ASP A 326 -2.67 13.25 27.44
C ASP A 326 -1.55 12.25 27.03
N VAL A 327 -0.94 12.46 25.85
CA VAL A 327 -0.05 11.50 25.18
C VAL A 327 1.39 11.98 25.11
N MET A 328 1.59 13.26 24.77
CA MET A 328 2.89 13.85 24.43
C MET A 328 3.52 14.65 25.59
N THR A 329 2.79 14.85 26.69
CA THR A 329 3.27 15.62 27.85
C THR A 329 3.55 14.71 29.05
N ALA A 330 4.49 15.14 29.90
CA ALA A 330 4.80 14.41 31.13
C ALA A 330 3.60 14.35 32.09
N GLU A 331 2.77 15.40 32.14
CA GLU A 331 1.53 15.42 32.93
C GLU A 331 0.49 14.42 32.41
N GLY A 332 0.33 14.34 31.08
CA GLY A 332 -0.50 13.34 30.41
C GLY A 332 -0.07 11.90 30.73
N CYS A 333 1.23 11.60 30.58
CA CYS A 333 1.81 10.32 30.98
C CYS A 333 1.49 9.98 32.46
N VAL A 334 1.69 10.92 33.38
CA VAL A 334 1.44 10.73 34.82
C VAL A 334 -0.04 10.47 35.10
N SER A 335 -0.94 11.17 34.40
CA SER A 335 -2.40 10.93 34.48
C SER A 335 -2.81 9.50 34.05
N HIS A 336 -1.92 8.77 33.38
CA HIS A 336 -2.11 7.39 32.92
C HIS A 336 -1.17 6.39 33.60
N GLY A 337 -0.54 6.78 34.73
CA GLY A 337 0.33 5.92 35.54
C GLY A 337 1.73 5.68 34.96
N GLN A 338 2.18 6.54 34.04
CA GLN A 338 3.47 6.45 33.38
C GLN A 338 4.36 7.65 33.73
N SER A 339 5.67 7.43 33.81
CA SER A 339 6.65 8.48 34.09
C SER A 339 7.33 8.93 32.80
N CYS A 340 7.29 10.22 32.49
CA CYS A 340 8.18 10.85 31.51
C CYS A 340 9.24 11.68 32.27
N PRO A 341 10.49 11.19 32.39
CA PRO A 341 11.55 11.92 33.07
C PRO A 341 12.12 13.06 32.21
N GLU A 342 12.79 14.03 32.86
CA GLU A 342 13.49 15.11 32.17
C GLU A 342 14.59 14.54 31.24
N GLY A 343 14.74 15.14 30.06
CA GLY A 343 15.68 14.66 29.03
C GLY A 343 15.07 13.65 28.04
N TYR A 344 13.76 13.44 28.07
CA TYR A 344 13.04 12.52 27.19
C TYR A 344 11.82 13.19 26.54
N ASN A 345 11.52 12.84 25.28
CA ASN A 345 10.23 13.09 24.66
C ASN A 345 9.42 11.79 24.72
N CYS A 346 8.21 11.78 25.28
CA CYS A 346 7.47 10.55 25.57
C CYS A 346 6.16 10.45 24.77
N ILE A 347 5.81 9.23 24.37
CA ILE A 347 4.53 8.87 23.76
C ILE A 347 3.87 7.83 24.68
N CYS A 348 2.85 8.27 25.41
CA CYS A 348 2.24 7.51 26.49
C CYS A 348 0.84 7.01 26.08
N ASN A 349 0.73 5.70 25.82
CA ASN A 349 -0.53 4.98 25.55
C ASN A 349 -1.53 5.74 24.64
N PRO A 350 -1.16 6.11 23.39
CA PRO A 350 -1.89 7.10 22.58
C PRO A 350 -3.31 6.70 22.16
N CYS A 351 -3.67 5.43 22.32
CA CYS A 351 -4.94 4.88 21.87
C CYS A 351 -5.67 4.25 23.04
N VAL A 352 -6.96 4.58 23.20
CA VAL A 352 -7.84 3.93 24.18
C VAL A 352 -8.87 3.08 23.43
N ALA A 353 -9.11 1.87 23.91
CA ALA A 353 -10.17 1.02 23.36
C ALA A 353 -11.51 1.75 23.51
N LEU A 354 -12.33 1.74 22.45
CA LEU A 354 -13.71 2.22 22.56
C LEU A 354 -14.40 1.46 23.70
N PRO A 355 -15.12 2.14 24.61
CA PRO A 355 -15.97 1.44 25.56
C PRO A 355 -16.94 0.55 24.78
N PRO A 356 -17.23 -0.68 25.25
CA PRO A 356 -18.23 -1.52 24.60
C PRO A 356 -19.54 -0.71 24.50
N PRO A 357 -20.21 -0.69 23.33
CA PRO A 357 -21.38 0.17 23.13
C PRO A 357 -22.40 -0.07 24.24
N PRO A 358 -22.94 0.98 24.87
CA PRO A 358 -23.70 0.87 26.11
C PRO A 358 -24.86 -0.10 25.91
N ASN A 359 -24.80 -1.25 26.58
CA ASN A 359 -25.63 -2.40 26.27
C ASN A 359 -27.13 -2.04 26.42
N PRO A 360 -27.91 -1.97 25.32
CA PRO A 360 -29.26 -1.39 25.34
C PRO A 360 -30.29 -2.26 26.09
N TYR A 361 -29.89 -3.43 26.60
CA TYR A 361 -30.78 -4.40 27.25
C TYR A 361 -30.97 -4.22 28.77
N ILE A 362 -30.19 -3.36 29.45
CA ILE A 362 -30.13 -3.39 30.92
C ILE A 362 -31.26 -2.58 31.60
N TRP A 363 -31.83 -1.55 30.95
CA TRP A 363 -32.95 -0.76 31.50
C TRP A 363 -34.12 -0.62 30.50
N GLY A 364 -34.95 -1.66 30.38
CA GLY A 364 -36.27 -1.53 29.73
C GLY A 364 -36.97 -2.82 29.28
N MET A 365 -36.24 -3.84 28.83
CA MET A 365 -36.82 -4.95 28.06
C MET A 365 -37.30 -6.19 28.86
N ARG A 366 -37.86 -6.01 30.06
CA ARG A 366 -38.54 -7.12 30.77
C ARG A 366 -39.90 -7.57 30.19
N PRO A 367 -40.74 -6.71 29.56
CA PRO A 367 -41.96 -7.19 28.88
C PRO A 367 -41.70 -7.64 27.43
N TYR A 368 -40.70 -7.06 26.76
CA TYR A 368 -40.48 -7.26 25.31
C TYR A 368 -40.00 -8.67 24.94
N ILE A 369 -39.19 -9.33 25.78
CA ILE A 369 -38.68 -10.68 25.49
C ILE A 369 -39.84 -11.68 25.37
N LEU A 370 -40.89 -11.55 26.19
CA LEU A 370 -42.08 -12.40 26.10
C LEU A 370 -42.82 -12.16 24.76
N GLY A 371 -42.99 -10.90 24.37
CA GLY A 371 -43.59 -10.52 23.09
C GLY A 371 -42.77 -10.98 21.87
N VAL A 372 -41.44 -10.96 21.94
CA VAL A 372 -40.56 -11.46 20.87
C VAL A 372 -40.56 -13.00 20.83
N VAL A 373 -40.64 -13.71 21.95
CA VAL A 373 -40.76 -15.18 21.95
C VAL A 373 -42.13 -15.61 21.41
N VAL A 374 -43.23 -14.99 21.84
CA VAL A 374 -44.57 -15.24 21.27
C VAL A 374 -44.61 -14.85 19.79
N GLY A 375 -44.03 -13.71 19.41
CA GLY A 375 -43.92 -13.25 18.03
C GLY A 375 -43.09 -14.19 17.16
N MET A 376 -41.99 -14.75 17.68
CA MET A 376 -41.19 -15.77 17.00
C MET A 376 -41.94 -17.10 16.89
N VAL A 377 -42.70 -17.54 17.90
CA VAL A 377 -43.53 -18.76 17.81
C VAL A 377 -44.66 -18.58 16.79
N VAL A 378 -45.33 -17.42 16.79
CA VAL A 378 -46.35 -17.08 15.77
C VAL A 378 -45.72 -16.97 14.39
N LEU A 379 -44.53 -16.38 14.25
CA LEU A 379 -43.77 -16.40 12.99
C LEU A 379 -43.37 -17.81 12.59
N LEU A 380 -42.96 -18.70 13.51
CA LEU A 380 -42.58 -20.07 13.19
C LEU A 380 -43.81 -20.89 12.76
N LEU A 381 -44.98 -20.66 13.38
CA LEU A 381 -46.26 -21.23 12.96
C LEU A 381 -46.72 -20.67 11.61
N LEU A 382 -46.57 -19.36 11.36
CA LEU A 382 -46.85 -18.73 10.07
C LEU A 382 -45.84 -19.14 8.99
N LEU A 383 -44.59 -19.44 9.34
CA LEU A 383 -43.55 -19.89 8.42
C LEU A 383 -43.70 -21.39 8.13
N LEU A 384 -44.15 -22.20 9.09
CA LEU A 384 -44.63 -23.57 8.85
C LEU A 384 -45.90 -23.58 7.99
N ALA A 385 -46.86 -22.69 8.25
CA ALA A 385 -48.04 -22.51 7.39
C ALA A 385 -47.67 -21.97 6.00
N PHE A 386 -46.67 -21.08 5.89
CA PHE A 386 -46.16 -20.59 4.62
C PHE A 386 -45.31 -21.63 3.87
N ILE A 387 -44.61 -22.53 4.57
CA ILE A 387 -43.98 -23.72 3.98
C ILE A 387 -45.08 -24.67 3.48
N TRP A 388 -46.14 -24.88 4.25
CA TRP A 388 -47.30 -25.70 3.86
C TRP A 388 -48.04 -25.10 2.66
N LEU A 389 -48.21 -23.78 2.60
CA LEU A 389 -48.78 -23.05 1.45
C LEU A 389 -47.83 -23.03 0.25
N ARG A 390 -46.52 -22.77 0.41
CA ARG A 390 -45.51 -22.86 -0.66
C ARG A 390 -45.36 -24.26 -1.23
N LYS A 391 -45.52 -25.30 -0.40
CA LYS A 391 -45.59 -26.71 -0.83
C LYS A 391 -46.77 -26.99 -1.77
N HIS A 392 -47.73 -26.06 -1.85
CA HIS A 392 -48.81 -26.02 -2.85
C HIS A 392 -48.74 -24.83 -3.83
N THR A 393 -47.78 -23.90 -3.68
CA THR A 393 -47.66 -22.66 -4.49
C THR A 393 -46.21 -22.19 -4.65
N ALA A 394 -45.47 -22.79 -5.57
CA ALA A 394 -44.18 -22.28 -6.05
C ALA A 394 -43.98 -22.66 -7.53
N ILE A 395 -43.90 -21.66 -8.41
CA ILE A 395 -43.85 -21.82 -9.87
C ILE A 395 -42.50 -21.29 -10.37
N VAL A 396 -41.84 -22.04 -11.26
CA VAL A 396 -40.67 -21.53 -12.01
C VAL A 396 -41.14 -20.40 -12.94
N PRO A 397 -40.54 -19.20 -12.91
CA PRO A 397 -41.02 -18.06 -13.68
C PRO A 397 -40.74 -18.23 -15.19
N HIS A 398 -41.61 -18.97 -15.88
CA HIS A 398 -41.69 -18.98 -17.33
C HIS A 398 -42.10 -17.58 -17.80
N ILE A 399 -41.19 -16.88 -18.47
CA ILE A 399 -41.45 -15.53 -18.99
C ILE A 399 -42.39 -15.65 -20.20
N PRO A 400 -43.64 -15.14 -20.15
CA PRO A 400 -44.54 -15.18 -21.29
C PRO A 400 -43.95 -14.39 -22.45
N PHE A 401 -44.03 -14.92 -23.67
CA PHE A 401 -43.42 -14.28 -24.82
C PHE A 401 -44.01 -12.88 -25.08
N GLU A 402 -45.28 -12.67 -24.78
CA GLU A 402 -45.96 -11.38 -24.93
C GLU A 402 -45.41 -10.28 -23.98
N GLU A 403 -44.62 -10.62 -22.95
CA GLU A 403 -43.89 -9.64 -22.14
C GLU A 403 -42.57 -9.18 -22.78
N LEU A 404 -42.05 -9.91 -23.78
CA LEU A 404 -40.86 -9.56 -24.56
C LEU A 404 -41.25 -8.70 -25.78
N ASN A 405 -41.42 -7.40 -25.54
CA ASN A 405 -41.83 -6.42 -26.54
C ASN A 405 -40.73 -6.14 -27.57
N LEU A 406 -40.62 -7.02 -28.57
CA LEU A 406 -39.74 -6.89 -29.73
C LEU A 406 -40.42 -6.08 -30.84
N SER A 407 -39.84 -4.94 -31.20
CA SER A 407 -40.27 -4.18 -32.37
C SER A 407 -39.93 -4.94 -33.65
N PRO A 408 -40.85 -5.07 -34.63
CA PRO A 408 -40.53 -5.68 -35.94
C PRO A 408 -39.43 -4.94 -36.72
N ASN A 409 -39.18 -3.67 -36.39
CA ASN A 409 -38.24 -2.79 -37.07
C ASN A 409 -37.19 -2.21 -36.10
N SER A 410 -36.70 -2.98 -35.12
CA SER A 410 -35.56 -2.50 -34.30
C SER A 410 -34.27 -2.47 -35.12
N PRO A 411 -33.42 -1.43 -34.96
CA PRO A 411 -32.17 -1.34 -35.69
C PRO A 411 -31.21 -2.46 -35.27
N GLU A 412 -30.44 -2.93 -36.25
CA GLU A 412 -29.38 -3.91 -36.08
C GLU A 412 -28.25 -3.28 -35.25
N LEU A 413 -27.98 -3.83 -34.07
CA LEU A 413 -26.94 -3.32 -33.17
C LEU A 413 -25.54 -3.70 -33.65
N GLU A 414 -25.41 -4.94 -34.14
CA GLU A 414 -24.16 -5.51 -34.64
C GLU A 414 -24.48 -6.77 -35.49
N ARG A 415 -23.51 -7.21 -36.30
CA ARG A 415 -23.64 -8.41 -37.15
C ARG A 415 -22.39 -9.28 -37.06
N GLY A 416 -22.44 -10.30 -36.19
CA GLY A 416 -21.47 -11.39 -36.18
C GLY A 416 -21.82 -12.53 -37.14
N ASP A 417 -20.94 -13.52 -37.24
CA ASP A 417 -20.94 -14.65 -38.19
C ASP A 417 -22.21 -15.54 -38.17
N LEU A 418 -23.09 -15.34 -37.18
CA LEU A 418 -24.34 -16.09 -36.98
C LEU A 418 -25.63 -15.23 -37.06
N GLY A 419 -25.52 -13.98 -37.52
CA GLY A 419 -26.63 -13.13 -37.94
C GLY A 419 -26.95 -11.90 -37.06
N PRO A 420 -28.04 -11.17 -37.37
CA PRO A 420 -28.34 -9.85 -36.81
C PRO A 420 -28.67 -9.86 -35.31
N VAL A 421 -28.09 -8.91 -34.58
CA VAL A 421 -28.43 -8.56 -33.18
C VAL A 421 -29.55 -7.52 -33.17
N LEU A 422 -30.69 -7.83 -32.54
CA LEU A 422 -31.91 -7.00 -32.57
C LEU A 422 -32.36 -6.58 -31.15
N LYS A 423 -32.80 -5.32 -31.03
CA LYS A 423 -33.24 -4.71 -29.76
C LYS A 423 -34.73 -4.98 -29.45
N GLY A 424 -35.06 -5.22 -28.18
CA GLY A 424 -36.44 -5.34 -27.65
C GLY A 424 -36.52 -4.93 -26.18
N LEU A 425 -37.65 -5.11 -25.50
CA LEU A 425 -37.85 -4.74 -24.08
C LEU A 425 -38.56 -5.85 -23.26
N TYR A 426 -38.17 -6.05 -22.01
CA TYR A 426 -38.87 -6.87 -21.00
C TYR A 426 -39.03 -6.08 -19.70
N ARG A 427 -40.28 -5.87 -19.24
CA ARG A 427 -40.64 -5.12 -18.00
C ARG A 427 -40.01 -3.73 -17.82
N GLY A 428 -39.43 -3.16 -18.89
CA GLY A 428 -38.74 -1.86 -18.90
C GLY A 428 -37.33 -1.91 -19.51
N THR A 429 -36.67 -3.07 -19.47
CA THR A 429 -35.22 -3.24 -19.73
C THR A 429 -34.94 -3.92 -21.07
N ALA A 430 -33.87 -3.56 -21.81
CA ALA A 430 -33.74 -3.86 -23.26
C ALA A 430 -32.75 -4.98 -23.68
N VAL A 431 -33.19 -5.92 -24.54
CA VAL A 431 -32.54 -7.20 -24.95
C VAL A 431 -31.65 -7.18 -26.23
N ALA A 432 -30.65 -8.08 -26.33
CA ALA A 432 -29.78 -8.43 -27.51
C ALA A 432 -29.74 -9.98 -27.84
N ARG A 433 -28.82 -10.57 -28.65
CA ARG A 433 -28.89 -12.00 -29.12
C ARG A 433 -27.59 -12.67 -29.69
N GLN A 434 -27.33 -13.96 -29.35
CA GLN A 434 -26.48 -14.95 -30.13
C GLN A 434 -26.84 -16.45 -29.81
N PRO A 435 -26.19 -17.51 -30.39
CA PRO A 435 -26.52 -18.95 -30.19
C PRO A 435 -25.41 -19.86 -29.59
N SER A 436 -25.69 -21.12 -29.18
CA SER A 436 -24.66 -22.09 -28.69
C SER A 436 -25.05 -23.60 -28.76
N VAL A 437 -24.04 -24.51 -28.73
CA VAL A 437 -24.09 -26.01 -28.74
C VAL A 437 -22.80 -26.60 -28.08
N ARG A 438 -22.68 -27.73 -27.32
CA ARG A 438 -23.62 -28.57 -26.49
C ARG A 438 -23.02 -29.21 -25.18
N GLN A 439 -23.82 -29.26 -24.10
CA GLN A 439 -24.02 -30.23 -22.98
C GLN A 439 -23.08 -30.64 -21.79
N SER A 440 -23.77 -30.88 -20.64
CA SER A 440 -23.59 -31.91 -19.54
C SER A 440 -22.66 -31.66 -18.33
N LEU A 441 -22.84 -32.31 -17.15
CA LEU A 441 -22.35 -31.85 -15.81
C LEU A 441 -21.71 -32.90 -14.82
N PHE A 442 -21.37 -32.50 -13.56
CA PHE A 442 -20.86 -33.26 -12.37
C PHE A 442 -19.35 -33.68 -12.36
N CYS A 443 -18.53 -33.76 -11.26
CA CYS A 443 -18.52 -33.39 -9.79
C CYS A 443 -17.03 -33.42 -9.25
N MET A 444 -16.44 -32.70 -8.25
CA MET A 444 -16.74 -31.71 -7.14
C MET A 444 -15.44 -30.88 -6.78
N ALA A 445 -15.47 -29.76 -5.99
CA ALA A 445 -14.23 -29.12 -5.42
C ALA A 445 -14.35 -28.15 -4.18
N CYS A 446 -14.97 -26.97 -4.30
CA CYS A 446 -14.74 -25.83 -3.38
C CYS A 446 -15.80 -25.60 -2.28
N GLY A 447 -15.36 -25.17 -1.09
CA GLY A 447 -16.16 -25.07 0.14
C GLY A 447 -17.14 -23.88 0.25
N VAL A 448 -18.03 -23.69 -0.73
CA VAL A 448 -19.19 -22.78 -0.63
C VAL A 448 -20.46 -23.55 -0.98
N ALA A 449 -21.52 -23.37 -0.20
CA ALA A 449 -22.72 -24.20 -0.29
C ALA A 449 -23.63 -23.84 -1.49
N CYS A 450 -23.43 -24.52 -2.61
CA CYS A 450 -24.43 -24.55 -3.70
C CYS A 450 -25.51 -25.61 -3.40
N ALA A 451 -26.79 -25.24 -3.55
CA ALA A 451 -27.94 -26.12 -3.28
C ALA A 451 -28.71 -26.46 -4.57
N LEU A 452 -29.16 -27.71 -4.70
CA LEU A 452 -29.94 -28.23 -5.83
C LEU A 452 -31.06 -29.15 -5.31
N VAL A 453 -32.25 -29.08 -5.92
CA VAL A 453 -33.47 -29.82 -5.54
C VAL A 453 -34.26 -30.21 -6.82
N PRO A 454 -34.85 -31.42 -6.94
CA PRO A 454 -35.40 -31.95 -8.21
C PRO A 454 -36.86 -31.57 -8.56
N GLU A 455 -37.33 -32.09 -9.71
CA GLU A 455 -38.41 -31.62 -10.59
C GLU A 455 -39.87 -32.05 -10.23
N THR A 456 -40.88 -31.41 -10.86
CA THR A 456 -41.83 -32.08 -11.82
C THR A 456 -42.74 -31.09 -12.59
N VAL A 457 -43.53 -31.59 -13.56
CA VAL A 457 -44.08 -30.90 -14.77
C VAL A 457 -45.51 -30.31 -14.63
N GLY A 458 -45.85 -29.25 -15.40
CA GLY A 458 -47.24 -28.79 -15.65
C GLY A 458 -47.35 -27.60 -16.65
N ASP A 459 -48.44 -27.54 -17.45
CA ASP A 459 -48.64 -26.64 -18.62
C ASP A 459 -49.70 -25.50 -18.43
N VAL A 460 -49.83 -24.64 -19.48
CA VAL A 460 -51.05 -23.89 -19.95
C VAL A 460 -51.13 -22.33 -19.78
N VAL A 461 -50.75 -21.58 -20.84
CA VAL A 461 -51.55 -20.62 -21.69
C VAL A 461 -52.60 -19.69 -20.99
N THR A 462 -52.67 -18.34 -21.13
CA THR A 462 -52.85 -17.50 -22.36
C THR A 462 -52.70 -15.95 -22.16
N LYS A 463 -52.27 -15.20 -23.20
CA LYS A 463 -52.72 -13.83 -23.67
C LYS A 463 -52.85 -12.60 -22.72
N GLY A 464 -52.05 -11.56 -23.01
CA GLY A 464 -52.54 -10.34 -23.73
C GLY A 464 -52.58 -8.94 -23.05
N GLY A 465 -52.14 -7.88 -23.76
CA GLY A 465 -52.77 -6.52 -23.62
C GLY A 465 -51.95 -5.22 -23.40
N ARG A 466 -50.98 -4.86 -24.26
CA ARG A 466 -50.42 -3.49 -24.53
C ARG A 466 -50.63 -2.33 -23.51
N ARG A 467 -49.52 -1.75 -23.00
CA ARG A 467 -49.08 -0.35 -23.35
C ARG A 467 -47.60 -0.07 -23.01
N VAL A 468 -47.15 1.18 -23.10
CA VAL A 468 -45.77 1.62 -23.44
C VAL A 468 -45.22 2.66 -22.45
N TRP A 469 -43.90 2.70 -22.17
CA TRP A 469 -42.99 3.88 -22.27
C TRP A 469 -41.52 3.55 -21.91
N HIS A 470 -40.62 4.55 -21.95
CA HIS A 470 -39.15 4.41 -22.12
C HIS A 470 -38.33 4.31 -20.80
N GLY A 471 -37.16 3.64 -20.85
CA GLY A 471 -36.06 3.86 -19.88
C GLY A 471 -34.96 2.79 -19.86
N THR A 472 -33.79 3.11 -20.42
CA THR A 472 -32.47 2.41 -20.25
C THR A 472 -32.38 0.94 -20.74
N ALA A 473 -31.20 0.53 -21.21
CA ALA A 473 -30.98 -0.80 -21.80
C ALA A 473 -30.54 -1.84 -20.75
N GLY A 474 -30.71 -3.13 -21.06
CA GLY A 474 -30.30 -4.22 -20.18
C GLY A 474 -31.09 -5.51 -20.44
N LEU A 475 -30.46 -6.50 -21.09
CA LEU A 475 -30.68 -7.95 -21.08
C LEU A 475 -30.05 -8.56 -22.38
N VAL A 476 -29.88 -9.88 -22.45
CA VAL A 476 -29.53 -10.65 -23.67
C VAL A 476 -30.50 -11.82 -23.84
N LYS A 477 -30.92 -12.10 -25.08
CA LYS A 477 -31.92 -13.11 -25.49
C LYS A 477 -31.29 -14.10 -26.49
N HIS A 478 -30.73 -15.20 -26.01
CA HIS A 478 -30.15 -16.24 -26.89
C HIS A 478 -31.24 -17.11 -27.50
N ILE A 479 -31.30 -17.21 -28.83
CA ILE A 479 -32.33 -17.99 -29.55
C ILE A 479 -31.75 -19.33 -30.02
N VAL A 480 -32.18 -20.42 -29.39
CA VAL A 480 -31.76 -21.79 -29.73
C VAL A 480 -32.77 -22.42 -30.69
N LYS A 481 -32.28 -22.97 -31.81
CA LYS A 481 -33.04 -23.74 -32.82
C LYS A 481 -32.73 -25.25 -32.73
N PRO A 482 -33.21 -25.98 -31.70
CA PRO A 482 -32.91 -27.40 -31.58
C PRO A 482 -33.69 -28.21 -32.63
N ARG A 483 -33.01 -29.10 -33.37
CA ARG A 483 -33.68 -30.22 -34.04
C ARG A 483 -34.48 -31.00 -32.98
N ARG A 484 -35.73 -31.42 -33.25
CA ARG A 484 -36.69 -32.00 -32.26
C ARG A 484 -36.09 -33.01 -31.26
N ARG A 485 -35.10 -33.82 -31.66
CA ARG A 485 -34.40 -34.80 -30.78
C ARG A 485 -33.49 -34.17 -29.71
N LEU A 486 -33.29 -32.85 -29.70
CA LEU A 486 -32.23 -32.18 -28.96
C LEU A 486 -32.71 -31.15 -27.90
N LEU A 487 -34.02 -30.84 -27.89
CA LEU A 487 -34.63 -29.74 -27.12
C LEU A 487 -34.48 -29.92 -25.59
N GLN A 488 -34.76 -31.12 -25.07
CA GLN A 488 -34.72 -31.42 -23.64
C GLN A 488 -33.38 -31.09 -23.00
N ASN A 489 -32.28 -31.31 -23.72
CA ASN A 489 -30.94 -31.07 -23.20
C ASN A 489 -30.60 -29.57 -23.20
N ALA A 490 -31.05 -28.81 -24.20
CA ALA A 490 -30.90 -27.36 -24.22
C ALA A 490 -31.71 -26.70 -23.09
N LEU A 491 -32.87 -27.27 -22.73
CA LEU A 491 -33.65 -26.84 -21.58
C LEU A 491 -32.93 -27.13 -20.25
N LEU A 492 -32.35 -28.32 -20.08
CA LEU A 492 -31.56 -28.68 -18.89
C LEU A 492 -30.31 -27.81 -18.73
N ASP A 493 -29.55 -27.60 -19.81
CA ASP A 493 -28.37 -26.74 -19.78
C ASP A 493 -28.81 -25.30 -19.43
N ALA A 494 -29.86 -24.76 -20.06
CA ALA A 494 -30.40 -23.42 -19.76
C ALA A 494 -30.95 -23.28 -18.33
N GLN A 495 -31.55 -24.33 -17.77
CA GLN A 495 -31.95 -24.37 -16.35
C GLN A 495 -30.73 -24.27 -15.43
N ALA A 496 -29.61 -24.92 -15.77
CA ALA A 496 -28.38 -24.79 -14.98
C ALA A 496 -27.87 -23.34 -14.96
N ALA A 497 -27.92 -22.61 -16.09
CA ALA A 497 -27.52 -21.20 -16.10
C ALA A 497 -28.38 -20.29 -15.21
N VAL A 498 -29.70 -20.51 -15.17
CA VAL A 498 -30.60 -19.72 -14.30
C VAL A 498 -30.25 -19.87 -12.81
N HIS A 499 -29.57 -20.96 -12.42
CA HIS A 499 -29.09 -21.19 -11.06
C HIS A 499 -27.63 -20.75 -10.82
N LEU A 500 -26.85 -20.46 -11.87
CA LEU A 500 -25.49 -19.95 -11.70
C LEU A 500 -25.51 -18.47 -11.28
N ARG A 501 -24.81 -18.13 -10.19
CA ARG A 501 -24.75 -16.78 -9.64
C ARG A 501 -23.35 -16.48 -9.09
N HIS A 502 -22.67 -15.51 -9.70
CA HIS A 502 -21.35 -15.03 -9.29
C HIS A 502 -21.23 -13.55 -9.69
N PRO A 503 -20.62 -12.66 -8.88
CA PRO A 503 -20.55 -11.22 -9.18
C PRO A 503 -19.80 -10.88 -10.47
N ASN A 504 -18.98 -11.81 -11.00
CA ASN A 504 -18.24 -11.63 -12.26
C ASN A 504 -18.70 -12.59 -13.38
N ILE A 505 -19.93 -13.11 -13.32
CA ILE A 505 -20.58 -13.85 -14.40
C ILE A 505 -21.97 -13.25 -14.63
N VAL A 506 -22.32 -12.98 -15.87
CA VAL A 506 -23.63 -12.48 -16.27
C VAL A 506 -24.74 -13.44 -15.82
N ALA A 507 -25.76 -12.89 -15.16
CA ALA A 507 -26.81 -13.67 -14.53
C ALA A 507 -27.96 -13.97 -15.49
N ALA A 508 -28.11 -15.24 -15.88
CA ALA A 508 -29.30 -15.73 -16.55
C ALA A 508 -30.53 -15.62 -15.62
N MET A 509 -31.49 -14.76 -15.98
CA MET A 509 -32.70 -14.47 -15.22
C MET A 509 -33.81 -15.50 -15.45
N GLY A 510 -33.90 -16.10 -16.63
CA GLY A 510 -34.98 -17.04 -16.96
C GLY A 510 -34.95 -17.57 -18.38
N ILE A 511 -36.01 -18.31 -18.72
CA ILE A 511 -36.19 -18.94 -20.03
C ILE A 511 -37.59 -18.57 -20.57
N SER A 512 -37.69 -18.39 -21.89
CA SER A 512 -38.94 -18.19 -22.64
C SER A 512 -38.92 -19.03 -23.94
N THR A 513 -40.00 -19.01 -24.72
CA THR A 513 -40.08 -19.66 -26.05
C THR A 513 -40.73 -18.73 -27.09
N GLU A 514 -40.29 -18.76 -28.35
CA GLU A 514 -40.94 -18.00 -29.45
C GLU A 514 -42.15 -18.80 -30.00
N PRO A 515 -43.41 -18.34 -29.84
CA PRO A 515 -44.60 -19.12 -30.18
C PRO A 515 -44.74 -19.46 -31.67
N ARG A 516 -44.05 -18.73 -32.56
CA ARG A 516 -44.12 -18.90 -34.01
C ARG A 516 -43.08 -19.86 -34.59
N THR A 517 -41.99 -20.12 -33.88
CA THR A 517 -40.90 -21.00 -34.35
C THR A 517 -40.65 -22.20 -33.43
N GLY A 518 -41.05 -22.11 -32.15
CA GLY A 518 -40.72 -23.10 -31.13
C GLY A 518 -39.30 -22.98 -30.57
N ASP A 519 -38.62 -21.86 -30.84
CA ASP A 519 -37.23 -21.64 -30.43
C ASP A 519 -37.14 -21.34 -28.92
N LEU A 520 -36.12 -21.88 -28.25
CA LEU A 520 -35.88 -21.67 -26.82
C LEU A 520 -35.09 -20.36 -26.61
N LEU A 521 -35.43 -19.60 -25.57
CA LEU A 521 -34.93 -18.25 -25.33
C LEU A 521 -34.30 -18.14 -23.93
N LEU A 522 -32.97 -18.11 -23.81
CA LEU A 522 -32.30 -17.77 -22.54
C LEU A 522 -32.28 -16.25 -22.38
N VAL A 523 -32.59 -15.75 -21.18
CA VAL A 523 -32.73 -14.32 -20.87
C VAL A 523 -31.74 -13.93 -19.77
N GLU A 524 -30.73 -13.11 -20.06
CA GLU A 524 -29.60 -12.79 -19.16
C GLU A 524 -29.41 -11.29 -18.91
N SER A 525 -28.85 -10.88 -17.76
CA SER A 525 -28.53 -9.47 -17.46
C SER A 525 -27.47 -8.87 -18.40
N ALA A 526 -27.72 -7.69 -18.99
CA ALA A 526 -26.67 -6.92 -19.67
C ALA A 526 -26.26 -5.70 -18.83
N PRO A 527 -25.02 -5.63 -18.31
CA PRO A 527 -24.43 -4.48 -17.63
C PRO A 527 -24.42 -3.19 -18.46
N GLU A 528 -24.46 -2.03 -17.79
CA GLU A 528 -24.89 -0.76 -18.40
C GLU A 528 -23.88 -0.12 -19.35
N LYS A 529 -22.58 -0.45 -19.26
CA LYS A 529 -21.53 0.12 -20.13
C LYS A 529 -21.25 -0.72 -21.39
N GLY A 530 -21.88 -1.89 -21.53
CA GLY A 530 -21.67 -2.77 -22.68
C GLY A 530 -20.34 -3.54 -22.62
N THR A 531 -19.77 -3.84 -23.79
CA THR A 531 -18.57 -4.69 -23.92
C THR A 531 -17.28 -3.95 -23.57
N LEU A 532 -16.30 -4.68 -23.03
CA LEU A 532 -14.94 -4.20 -22.83
C LEU A 532 -14.29 -3.82 -24.17
N TYR A 533 -14.64 -4.47 -25.27
CA TYR A 533 -14.23 -4.07 -26.63
C TYR A 533 -14.66 -2.64 -26.96
N ASN A 534 -15.95 -2.32 -26.81
CA ASN A 534 -16.46 -0.97 -27.07
C ASN A 534 -15.96 0.07 -26.05
N PHE A 535 -15.56 -0.36 -24.85
CA PHE A 535 -14.87 0.50 -23.89
C PHE A 535 -13.41 0.79 -24.30
N LEU A 536 -12.66 -0.22 -24.78
CA LEU A 536 -11.28 -0.09 -25.25
C LEU A 536 -11.15 0.74 -26.53
N GLN A 537 -12.18 0.76 -27.38
CA GLN A 537 -12.25 1.57 -28.61
C GLN A 537 -12.69 3.03 -28.35
N ASN A 538 -12.84 3.46 -27.09
CA ASN A 538 -13.34 4.79 -26.74
C ASN A 538 -12.24 5.68 -26.12
N ASP A 539 -11.53 6.43 -26.97
CA ASP A 539 -10.45 7.38 -26.61
C ASP A 539 -10.83 8.43 -25.55
N THR A 540 -12.12 8.60 -25.23
CA THR A 540 -12.58 9.58 -24.22
C THR A 540 -12.43 9.14 -22.77
N VAL A 541 -12.10 7.86 -22.49
CA VAL A 541 -11.91 7.34 -21.13
C VAL A 541 -10.55 6.65 -20.99
N GLY A 542 -9.62 7.29 -20.28
CA GLY A 542 -8.31 6.72 -19.99
C GLY A 542 -8.40 5.48 -19.09
N LEU A 543 -7.80 4.36 -19.54
CA LEU A 543 -7.81 3.09 -18.82
C LEU A 543 -6.59 2.99 -17.90
N GLU A 544 -6.74 3.52 -16.67
CA GLU A 544 -5.68 3.54 -15.66
C GLU A 544 -5.29 2.13 -15.17
N LEU A 545 -4.07 1.99 -14.63
CA LEU A 545 -3.50 0.69 -14.25
C LEU A 545 -4.34 -0.05 -13.21
N ASP A 546 -4.85 0.64 -12.19
CA ASP A 546 -5.69 0.03 -11.14
C ASP A 546 -7.04 -0.43 -11.69
N MET A 547 -7.59 0.28 -12.67
CA MET A 547 -8.79 -0.12 -13.40
C MET A 547 -8.53 -1.38 -14.23
N MET A 548 -7.39 -1.44 -14.93
CA MET A 548 -6.95 -2.61 -15.69
C MET A 548 -6.79 -3.85 -14.81
N LEU A 549 -6.14 -3.69 -13.65
CA LEU A 549 -5.93 -4.76 -12.66
C LEU A 549 -7.25 -5.21 -12.01
N SER A 550 -8.18 -4.29 -11.76
CA SER A 550 -9.53 -4.61 -11.26
C SER A 550 -10.31 -5.46 -12.26
N ILE A 551 -10.37 -5.02 -13.53
CA ILE A 551 -11.02 -5.74 -14.64
C ILE A 551 -10.39 -7.13 -14.84
N LEU A 552 -9.05 -7.22 -14.85
CA LEU A 552 -8.34 -8.50 -14.96
C LEU A 552 -8.68 -9.44 -13.79
N ARG A 553 -8.67 -8.93 -12.55
CA ARG A 553 -9.03 -9.72 -11.35
C ARG A 553 -10.48 -10.19 -11.41
N ASN A 554 -11.41 -9.36 -11.89
CA ASN A 554 -12.80 -9.73 -12.10
C ASN A 554 -12.96 -10.85 -13.15
N VAL A 555 -12.30 -10.72 -14.31
CA VAL A 555 -12.28 -11.74 -15.37
C VAL A 555 -11.71 -13.07 -14.85
N VAL A 556 -10.59 -13.03 -14.13
CA VAL A 556 -10.00 -14.22 -13.50
C VAL A 556 -10.94 -14.83 -12.46
N ALA A 557 -11.61 -14.04 -11.62
CA ALA A 557 -12.60 -14.56 -10.67
C ALA A 557 -13.80 -15.23 -11.37
N GLY A 558 -14.30 -14.64 -12.46
CA GLY A 558 -15.33 -15.24 -13.31
C GLY A 558 -14.88 -16.57 -13.93
N MET A 559 -13.69 -16.60 -14.53
CA MET A 559 -13.12 -17.83 -15.13
C MET A 559 -12.84 -18.90 -14.07
N CYS A 560 -12.35 -18.53 -12.89
CA CYS A 560 -12.20 -19.46 -11.76
C CYS A 560 -13.55 -20.02 -11.31
N CYS A 561 -14.63 -19.23 -11.30
CA CYS A 561 -15.98 -19.72 -11.00
C CYS A 561 -16.53 -20.63 -12.11
N LEU A 562 -16.27 -20.36 -13.40
CA LEU A 562 -16.62 -21.25 -14.51
C LEU A 562 -15.81 -22.55 -14.49
N HIS A 563 -14.50 -22.51 -14.23
CA HIS A 563 -13.65 -23.71 -14.15
C HIS A 563 -13.86 -24.53 -12.87
N SER A 564 -14.24 -23.89 -11.75
CA SER A 564 -14.66 -24.55 -10.50
C SER A 564 -16.15 -24.91 -10.48
N SER A 565 -16.92 -24.47 -11.50
CA SER A 565 -18.27 -24.97 -11.71
C SER A 565 -18.22 -26.46 -12.03
N ASN A 566 -19.40 -27.04 -12.15
CA ASN A 566 -19.54 -28.47 -12.11
C ASN A 566 -20.39 -29.00 -13.27
N PRO A 567 -19.83 -29.18 -14.48
CA PRO A 567 -18.42 -29.45 -14.76
C PRO A 567 -17.60 -28.15 -14.84
N PRO A 568 -16.28 -28.21 -15.06
CA PRO A 568 -15.57 -27.08 -15.62
C PRO A 568 -16.30 -26.59 -16.88
N ILE A 569 -16.90 -25.40 -16.79
CA ILE A 569 -17.53 -24.71 -17.91
C ILE A 569 -16.41 -24.01 -18.65
N LEU A 570 -16.11 -24.48 -19.86
CA LEU A 570 -15.11 -23.86 -20.71
C LEU A 570 -15.72 -22.63 -21.38
N ASN A 571 -15.03 -21.48 -21.33
CA ASN A 571 -15.29 -20.38 -22.25
C ASN A 571 -14.29 -20.47 -23.42
N PRO A 572 -14.69 -20.98 -24.60
CA PRO A 572 -13.81 -21.11 -25.77
C PRO A 572 -13.65 -19.79 -26.55
N ASP A 573 -14.36 -18.72 -26.15
CA ASP A 573 -14.40 -17.44 -26.85
C ASP A 573 -14.21 -16.27 -25.86
N LEU A 574 -13.18 -16.38 -25.02
CA LEU A 574 -12.82 -15.36 -24.04
C LEU A 574 -12.13 -14.17 -24.74
N SER A 575 -12.93 -13.30 -25.33
CA SER A 575 -12.53 -12.05 -25.98
C SER A 575 -12.96 -10.82 -25.18
N SER A 576 -12.50 -9.62 -25.56
CA SER A 576 -13.01 -8.36 -25.00
C SER A 576 -14.48 -8.06 -25.37
N GLU A 577 -15.04 -8.76 -26.36
CA GLU A 577 -16.48 -8.73 -26.67
C GLU A 577 -17.29 -9.61 -25.70
N SER A 578 -16.70 -10.72 -25.21
CA SER A 578 -17.31 -11.60 -24.19
C SER A 578 -17.36 -11.01 -22.78
N VAL A 579 -16.66 -9.92 -22.52
CA VAL A 579 -16.58 -9.26 -21.21
C VAL A 579 -17.48 -8.02 -21.20
N LEU A 580 -18.45 -7.96 -20.29
CA LEU A 580 -19.32 -6.79 -20.09
C LEU A 580 -18.91 -6.00 -18.83
N LEU A 581 -19.10 -4.68 -18.87
CA LEU A 581 -18.78 -3.76 -17.78
C LEU A 581 -20.05 -3.12 -17.19
N ASP A 582 -20.20 -3.16 -15.87
CA ASP A 582 -21.29 -2.46 -15.19
C ASP A 582 -21.01 -0.97 -14.94
N SER A 583 -22.00 -0.27 -14.40
CA SER A 583 -21.92 1.14 -13.99
C SER A 583 -20.69 1.49 -13.13
N MET A 584 -20.17 0.52 -12.37
CA MET A 584 -18.98 0.64 -11.50
C MET A 584 -17.69 0.08 -12.12
N TYR A 585 -17.72 -0.27 -13.41
CA TYR A 585 -16.62 -0.91 -14.16
C TYR A 585 -16.17 -2.27 -13.61
N GLN A 586 -17.00 -2.98 -12.85
CA GLN A 586 -16.73 -4.38 -12.55
C GLN A 586 -16.99 -5.23 -13.79
N ALA A 587 -16.05 -6.12 -14.12
CA ALA A 587 -16.16 -6.96 -15.28
C ALA A 587 -17.00 -8.22 -14.99
N GLN A 588 -17.87 -8.58 -15.93
CA GLN A 588 -18.74 -9.75 -15.87
C GLN A 588 -18.62 -10.56 -17.17
N LEU A 589 -18.42 -11.87 -17.06
CA LEU A 589 -18.34 -12.74 -18.23
C LEU A 589 -19.73 -13.00 -18.81
N ALA A 590 -19.92 -12.64 -20.08
CA ALA A 590 -21.07 -12.98 -20.92
C ALA A 590 -20.70 -14.07 -21.94
N ASN A 591 -21.67 -14.51 -22.75
CA ASN A 591 -21.50 -15.46 -23.85
C ASN A 591 -20.85 -16.82 -23.49
N TRP A 592 -20.65 -17.11 -22.20
CA TRP A 592 -20.10 -18.36 -21.71
C TRP A 592 -21.02 -19.52 -22.13
N PRO A 593 -20.54 -20.49 -22.95
CA PRO A 593 -21.44 -21.45 -23.53
C PRO A 593 -21.88 -22.48 -22.50
N LEU A 594 -23.14 -22.88 -22.60
CA LEU A 594 -23.86 -23.81 -21.73
C LEU A 594 -23.34 -25.28 -21.77
N HIS A 595 -22.11 -25.50 -22.24
CA HIS A 595 -21.86 -26.58 -23.19
C HIS A 595 -20.37 -27.00 -23.28
N ARG A 596 -20.07 -28.29 -23.17
CA ARG A 596 -18.68 -28.81 -23.07
C ARG A 596 -17.89 -28.98 -24.38
N ARG A 597 -18.40 -28.61 -25.56
CA ARG A 597 -17.68 -28.84 -26.84
C ARG A 597 -17.85 -27.72 -27.86
N PRO A 598 -16.74 -27.15 -28.41
CA PRO A 598 -16.81 -26.34 -29.62
C PRO A 598 -17.18 -27.23 -30.83
N SER A 599 -17.89 -26.65 -31.80
CA SER A 599 -18.10 -27.27 -33.11
C SER A 599 -17.07 -26.70 -34.10
N PRO A 600 -16.30 -27.52 -34.84
CA PRO A 600 -15.22 -27.05 -35.71
C PRO A 600 -15.75 -26.51 -37.06
N SER A 601 -16.88 -25.77 -37.05
CA SER A 601 -17.71 -25.55 -38.24
C SER A 601 -18.03 -24.08 -38.56
N THR A 602 -17.48 -23.14 -37.80
CA THR A 602 -17.50 -21.69 -38.05
C THR A 602 -16.17 -21.12 -37.58
N GLN A 603 -15.16 -21.16 -38.44
CA GLN A 603 -13.89 -20.47 -38.25
C GLN A 603 -13.94 -19.16 -39.03
N ASP A 604 -14.44 -18.11 -38.40
CA ASP A 604 -14.16 -16.76 -38.86
C ASP A 604 -12.66 -16.47 -38.61
N ALA A 605 -12.04 -15.68 -39.48
CA ALA A 605 -10.58 -15.55 -39.53
C ALA A 605 -9.97 -14.86 -38.29
N SER A 606 -10.81 -14.13 -37.54
CA SER A 606 -10.49 -13.50 -36.26
C SER A 606 -10.12 -14.52 -35.18
N HIS A 607 -11.04 -15.41 -34.80
CA HIS A 607 -10.91 -16.29 -33.63
C HIS A 607 -9.68 -17.23 -33.69
N VAL A 608 -9.13 -17.49 -34.88
CA VAL A 608 -7.88 -18.25 -35.06
C VAL A 608 -6.71 -17.64 -34.26
N LEU A 609 -6.65 -16.31 -34.12
CA LEU A 609 -5.59 -15.61 -33.37
C LEU A 609 -5.72 -15.76 -31.84
N TRP A 610 -6.92 -16.05 -31.33
CA TRP A 610 -7.19 -16.32 -29.92
C TRP A 610 -7.31 -17.82 -29.60
N THR A 611 -7.24 -18.69 -30.60
CA THR A 611 -7.38 -20.14 -30.43
C THR A 611 -6.05 -20.77 -30.01
N ALA A 612 -6.06 -21.55 -28.92
CA ALA A 612 -4.88 -22.26 -28.44
C ALA A 612 -4.34 -23.28 -29.47
N PRO A 613 -3.01 -23.44 -29.62
CA PRO A 613 -2.40 -24.15 -30.74
C PRO A 613 -2.75 -25.64 -30.82
N GLU A 614 -3.03 -26.28 -29.68
CA GLU A 614 -3.48 -27.67 -29.62
C GLU A 614 -4.85 -27.87 -30.28
N LEU A 615 -5.75 -26.88 -30.19
CA LEU A 615 -7.07 -26.89 -30.84
C LEU A 615 -6.94 -26.69 -32.35
N LEU A 616 -6.02 -25.83 -32.79
CA LEU A 616 -5.67 -25.66 -34.22
C LEU A 616 -5.07 -26.93 -34.83
N GLN A 617 -4.37 -27.74 -34.03
CA GLN A 617 -3.83 -29.05 -34.44
C GLN A 617 -4.88 -30.17 -34.44
N GLY A 618 -6.15 -29.89 -34.13
CA GLY A 618 -7.23 -30.87 -34.07
C GLY A 618 -7.17 -31.78 -32.84
N SER A 619 -6.36 -31.43 -31.82
CA SER A 619 -6.32 -32.15 -30.56
C SER A 619 -7.66 -31.98 -29.84
N LYS A 620 -8.18 -33.06 -29.27
CA LYS A 620 -9.34 -32.97 -28.38
C LYS A 620 -8.86 -32.47 -27.01
N PRO A 621 -9.49 -31.45 -26.41
CA PRO A 621 -9.33 -31.22 -24.98
C PRO A 621 -9.85 -32.45 -24.22
N ASN A 622 -9.14 -32.83 -23.14
CA ASN A 622 -9.47 -33.98 -22.29
C ASN A 622 -10.65 -33.69 -21.37
#